data_AF-A0A814YLL4-F1
#
_entry.id   AF-A0A814YLL4-F1
#
_cell.length_a   1.000
_cell.length_b   1.000
_cell.length_c   1.000
_cell.angle_alpha   90.00
_cell.angle_beta   90.00
_cell.angle_gamma   90.00
#
_symmetry.space_group_name_H-M   'P 1'
#
loop_
_entity.id
_entity.type
_entity.pdbx_description
1 polymer ?
#
loop_
_entity_poly.entity_id
_entity_poly.type
_entity_poly.pdbx_seq_one_letter_code
_entity_poly.pdbx_strand_id
1 'polypeptide(L)'
;MFDCGNCCQDLDLRERFNRNTIASILAGVIFAIGWWIIIDSTCKYPLQVDFNKVFYIIGSVGTFALILVNSISNSQVRGDGYSDSCVGQVGARIILFIAFLLAFGSVIGGAWVFFGYYIPYKSDKLYPGVAIFCQNLAIFISTLILKFGRKEDLSY
;
A
#
# COMPACT_ATOMS: atom_id res chain seq x y z
N MET A 1 -30.78 -35.64 11.35
CA MET A 1 -30.78 -34.20 11.66
C MET A 1 -29.53 -33.63 11.00
N PHE A 2 -29.66 -33.19 9.75
CA PHE A 2 -28.54 -32.85 8.88
C PHE A 2 -28.02 -31.44 9.21
N ASP A 3 -26.82 -31.37 9.79
CA ASP A 3 -25.66 -30.54 9.42
C ASP A 3 -25.83 -29.16 8.74
N CYS A 4 -26.87 -28.39 9.09
CA CYS A 4 -27.07 -27.04 8.53
C CYS A 4 -25.98 -26.03 9.00
N GLY A 5 -25.33 -26.29 10.14
CA GLY A 5 -24.29 -25.40 10.69
C GLY A 5 -22.95 -25.48 9.94
N ASN A 6 -22.48 -26.69 9.62
CA ASN A 6 -21.18 -26.89 8.98
C ASN A 6 -21.17 -26.40 7.53
N CYS A 7 -22.28 -26.57 6.78
CA CYS A 7 -22.35 -26.13 5.39
C CYS A 7 -22.32 -24.59 5.24
N CYS A 8 -22.99 -23.85 6.14
CA CYS A 8 -22.94 -22.39 6.14
C CYS A 8 -21.55 -21.86 6.51
N GLN A 9 -20.88 -22.51 7.46
CA GLN A 9 -19.53 -22.13 7.89
C GLN A 9 -18.49 -22.41 6.80
N ASP A 10 -18.60 -23.53 6.08
CA ASP A 10 -17.76 -23.86 4.92
C ASP A 10 -17.98 -22.89 3.73
N LEU A 11 -19.22 -22.47 3.47
CA LEU A 11 -19.54 -21.45 2.46
C LEU A 11 -18.93 -20.09 2.82
N ASP A 12 -19.08 -19.64 4.06
CA ASP A 12 -18.49 -18.38 4.55
C ASP A 12 -16.97 -18.39 4.50
N LEU A 13 -16.33 -19.52 4.86
CA LEU A 13 -14.89 -19.69 4.74
C LEU A 13 -14.46 -19.63 3.28
N ARG A 14 -15.13 -20.36 2.39
CA ARG A 14 -14.81 -20.39 0.95
C ARG A 14 -14.93 -19.00 0.30
N GLU A 15 -15.96 -18.23 0.62
CA GLU A 15 -16.10 -16.85 0.14
C GLU A 15 -15.00 -15.92 0.68
N ARG A 16 -14.59 -16.09 1.95
CA ARG A 16 -13.48 -15.33 2.55
C ARG A 16 -12.14 -15.67 1.90
N PHE A 17 -11.83 -16.94 1.71
CA PHE A 17 -10.60 -17.39 1.03
C PHE A 17 -10.52 -16.81 -0.38
N ASN A 18 -11.60 -16.89 -1.16
CA ASN A 18 -11.64 -16.33 -2.50
C ASN A 18 -11.38 -14.81 -2.50
N ARG A 19 -12.03 -14.06 -1.58
CA ARG A 19 -11.84 -12.60 -1.49
C ARG A 19 -10.42 -12.21 -1.05
N ASN A 20 -9.86 -12.92 -0.07
CA ASN A 20 -8.51 -12.65 0.44
C ASN A 20 -7.45 -12.94 -0.63
N THR A 21 -7.60 -14.01 -1.41
CA THR A 21 -6.71 -14.36 -2.53
C THR A 21 -6.84 -13.36 -3.69
N ILE A 22 -8.06 -12.96 -4.06
CA ILE A 22 -8.25 -11.95 -5.11
C ILE A 22 -7.65 -10.61 -4.69
N ALA A 23 -7.88 -10.18 -3.45
CA ALA A 23 -7.34 -8.93 -2.94
C ALA A 23 -5.81 -8.92 -2.91
N SER A 24 -5.16 -10.02 -2.50
CA SER A 24 -3.69 -10.11 -2.48
C SER A 24 -3.09 -10.13 -3.88
N ILE A 25 -3.70 -10.84 -4.83
CA ILE A 25 -3.26 -10.85 -6.24
C ILE A 25 -3.40 -9.45 -6.85
N LEU A 26 -4.57 -8.81 -6.71
CA LEU A 26 -4.82 -7.49 -7.29
C LEU A 26 -3.84 -6.45 -6.75
N ALA A 27 -3.63 -6.44 -5.44
CA ALA A 27 -2.68 -5.51 -4.85
C ALA A 27 -1.24 -5.80 -5.28
N GLY A 28 -0.82 -7.07 -5.31
CA GLY A 28 0.51 -7.45 -5.80
C GLY A 28 0.76 -6.99 -7.23
N VAL A 29 -0.24 -7.14 -8.11
CA VAL A 29 -0.16 -6.68 -9.51
C VAL A 29 -0.05 -5.16 -9.57
N ILE A 30 -0.87 -4.41 -8.81
CA ILE A 30 -0.82 -2.94 -8.79
C ILE A 30 0.53 -2.43 -8.25
N PHE A 31 1.05 -3.06 -7.21
CA PHE A 31 2.37 -2.76 -6.66
C PHE A 31 3.49 -3.01 -7.69
N ALA A 32 3.44 -4.15 -8.38
CA ALA A 32 4.40 -4.48 -9.43
C ALA A 32 4.34 -3.48 -10.59
N ILE A 33 3.13 -3.08 -11.01
CA ILE A 33 2.94 -2.04 -12.04
C ILE A 33 3.53 -0.70 -11.58
N GLY A 34 3.31 -0.32 -10.32
CA GLY A 34 3.89 0.92 -9.77
C GLY A 34 5.41 0.96 -9.88
N TRP A 35 6.09 -0.12 -9.51
CA TRP A 35 7.54 -0.24 -9.65
C TRP A 35 8.00 -0.45 -11.10
N TRP A 36 7.19 -1.06 -11.95
CA TRP A 36 7.49 -1.18 -13.38
C TRP A 36 7.54 0.20 -14.06
N ILE A 37 6.56 1.07 -13.78
CA ILE A 37 6.47 2.42 -14.37
C ILE A 37 7.73 3.24 -14.07
N ILE A 38 8.25 3.16 -12.85
CA ILE A 38 9.46 3.91 -12.50
C ILE A 38 10.70 3.37 -13.21
N ILE A 39 10.83 2.04 -13.34
CA ILE A 39 11.94 1.39 -14.04
C ILE A 39 11.93 1.79 -15.52
N ASP A 40 10.77 1.75 -16.19
CA ASP A 40 10.62 2.17 -17.58
C ASP A 40 11.05 3.65 -17.76
N SER A 41 10.60 4.53 -16.87
CA SER A 41 11.00 5.94 -16.88
C SER A 41 12.50 6.13 -16.69
N THR A 42 13.13 5.37 -15.79
CA THR A 42 14.58 5.43 -15.56
C THR A 42 15.37 4.99 -16.79
N CYS A 43 14.93 3.93 -17.47
CA CYS A 43 15.57 3.45 -18.70
C CYS A 43 15.47 4.47 -19.84
N LYS A 44 14.35 5.20 -19.93
CA LYS A 44 14.12 6.22 -20.95
C LYS A 44 14.89 7.52 -20.71
N TYR A 45 15.13 7.88 -19.45
CA TYR A 45 15.81 9.12 -19.05
C TYR A 45 17.03 8.84 -18.16
N PRO A 46 18.15 8.37 -18.73
CA PRO A 46 19.34 7.98 -17.95
C PRO A 46 20.15 9.17 -17.39
N LEU A 47 19.95 10.38 -17.93
CA LEU A 47 20.69 11.59 -17.53
C LEU A 47 20.04 12.23 -16.29
N GLN A 48 20.87 12.57 -15.30
CA GLN A 48 20.42 13.17 -14.04
C GLN A 48 19.76 14.55 -14.22
N VAL A 49 20.06 15.23 -15.33
CA VAL A 49 19.49 16.54 -15.68
C VAL A 49 17.99 16.42 -16.00
N ASP A 50 17.57 15.27 -16.53
CA ASP A 50 16.16 14.99 -16.86
C ASP A 50 15.44 14.26 -15.71
N PHE A 51 16.19 13.48 -14.91
CA PHE A 51 15.65 12.71 -13.79
C PHE A 51 16.56 12.77 -12.56
N ASN A 52 16.14 13.51 -11.52
CA ASN A 52 16.87 13.50 -10.26
C ASN A 52 16.59 12.20 -9.49
N LYS A 53 17.64 11.41 -9.27
CA LYS A 53 17.57 10.12 -8.58
C LYS A 53 17.04 10.22 -7.14
N VAL A 54 17.08 11.40 -6.53
CA VAL A 54 16.52 11.64 -5.19
C VAL A 54 15.01 11.35 -5.14
N PHE A 55 14.28 11.54 -6.24
CA PHE A 55 12.83 11.35 -6.26
C PHE A 55 12.38 9.89 -6.11
N TYR A 56 13.26 8.90 -6.34
CA TYR A 56 12.96 7.48 -6.09
C TYR A 56 12.70 7.20 -4.60
N ILE A 57 13.25 8.01 -3.69
CA ILE A 57 13.10 7.83 -2.25
C ILE A 57 11.63 7.93 -1.83
N ILE A 58 10.84 8.77 -2.49
CA ILE A 58 9.42 8.97 -2.18
C ILE A 58 8.64 7.66 -2.38
N GLY A 59 8.86 6.98 -3.51
CA GLY A 59 8.25 5.67 -3.81
C GLY A 59 8.71 4.56 -2.85
N SER A 60 9.99 4.60 -2.44
CA SER A 60 10.53 3.68 -1.43
C SER A 60 9.85 3.88 -0.06
N VAL A 61 9.67 5.13 0.38
CA VAL A 61 8.94 5.44 1.62
C VAL A 61 7.50 4.94 1.56
N GLY A 62 6.82 5.10 0.41
CA GLY A 62 5.50 4.53 0.17
C GLY A 62 5.47 3.00 0.31
N THR A 63 6.53 2.31 -0.13
CA THR A 63 6.65 0.84 0.01
C THR A 63 6.88 0.42 1.47
N PHE A 64 7.70 1.17 2.22
CA PHE A 64 7.83 0.94 3.66
C PHE A 64 6.49 1.15 4.39
N ALA A 65 5.74 2.18 4.01
CA ALA A 65 4.41 2.41 4.55
C ALA A 65 3.44 1.26 4.22
N LEU A 66 3.48 0.72 3.00
CA LEU A 66 2.69 -0.45 2.59
C LEU A 66 2.95 -1.63 3.52
N ILE A 67 4.22 -1.94 3.79
CA ILE A 67 4.60 -3.06 4.67
C ILE A 67 4.09 -2.81 6.09
N LEU A 68 4.29 -1.61 6.63
CA LEU A 68 3.86 -1.28 8.00
C LEU A 68 2.33 -1.33 8.18
N VAL A 69 1.55 -0.78 7.23
CA VAL A 69 0.08 -0.80 7.29
C VAL A 69 -0.45 -2.24 7.27
N ASN A 70 0.16 -3.11 6.45
CA ASN A 70 -0.27 -4.49 6.24
C ASN A 70 0.33 -5.49 7.24
N SER A 71 1.41 -5.13 7.95
CA SER A 71 2.01 -5.97 8.98
C SER A 71 1.23 -5.95 10.31
N ILE A 72 0.41 -4.92 10.55
CA ILE A 72 -0.40 -4.79 11.77
C ILE A 72 -1.77 -5.41 11.52
N SER A 73 -2.14 -6.42 12.30
CA SER A 73 -3.45 -7.05 12.18
C SER A 73 -4.55 -6.11 12.70
N ASN A 74 -5.72 -6.14 12.07
CA ASN A 74 -6.93 -5.49 12.56
C ASN A 74 -7.34 -6.01 13.95
N SER A 75 -7.05 -7.28 14.27
CA SER A 75 -7.26 -7.84 15.62
C SER A 75 -6.40 -7.17 16.70
N GLN A 76 -5.13 -6.84 16.39
CA GLN A 76 -4.24 -6.11 17.31
C GLN A 76 -4.73 -4.68 17.58
N VAL A 77 -5.42 -4.06 16.62
CA VAL A 77 -6.00 -2.71 16.77
C VAL A 77 -7.28 -2.74 17.61
N ARG A 78 -8.10 -3.78 17.43
CA ARG A 78 -9.38 -3.98 18.15
C ARG A 78 -9.18 -4.36 19.61
N GLY A 79 -8.07 -5.02 19.94
CA GLY A 79 -7.75 -5.39 21.32
C GLY A 79 -8.45 -6.67 21.78
N ASP A 80 -8.84 -7.54 20.84
CA ASP A 80 -9.53 -8.80 21.13
C ASP A 80 -8.58 -9.88 21.71
N GLY A 81 -7.29 -9.54 21.90
CA GLY A 81 -6.28 -10.41 22.52
C GLY A 81 -5.91 -9.96 23.93
N TYR A 82 -6.28 -10.75 24.93
CA TYR A 82 -5.74 -10.69 26.30
C TYR A 82 -4.23 -10.98 26.28
N SER A 83 -3.40 -9.98 26.03
CA SER A 83 -1.97 -10.07 26.33
C SER A 83 -1.35 -8.68 26.49
N ASP A 84 -0.90 -8.39 27.71
CA ASP A 84 0.04 -7.32 28.08
C ASP A 84 1.40 -7.52 27.38
N SER A 85 1.41 -7.38 26.05
CA SER A 85 2.66 -7.33 25.29
C SER A 85 3.22 -5.91 25.29
N CYS A 86 4.55 -5.79 25.35
CA CYS A 86 5.33 -4.54 25.46
C CYS A 86 4.96 -3.44 24.45
N VAL A 87 4.45 -3.83 23.27
CA VAL A 87 3.78 -2.91 22.34
C VAL A 87 2.28 -3.18 22.44
N GLY A 88 1.65 -2.61 23.48
CA GLY A 88 0.23 -2.81 23.73
C GLY A 88 -0.66 -2.29 22.60
N GLN A 89 -1.98 -2.40 22.77
CA GLN A 89 -2.99 -1.92 21.81
C GLN A 89 -2.76 -0.45 21.38
N VAL A 90 -2.27 0.39 22.29
CA VAL A 90 -1.93 1.79 22.02
C VAL A 90 -0.75 1.90 21.02
N GLY A 91 0.27 1.05 21.17
CA GLY A 91 1.44 1.03 20.28
C GLY A 91 1.06 0.63 18.85
N ALA A 92 0.23 -0.41 18.70
CA ALA A 92 -0.27 -0.83 17.39
C ALA A 92 -1.05 0.30 16.68
N ARG A 93 -1.86 1.06 17.41
CA ARG A 93 -2.60 2.22 16.88
C ARG A 93 -1.67 3.36 16.45
N ILE A 94 -0.64 3.67 17.25
CA ILE A 94 0.34 4.71 16.93
C ILE A 94 1.13 4.34 15.67
N ILE A 95 1.64 3.11 15.59
CA ILE A 95 2.41 2.66 14.42
C ILE A 95 1.52 2.64 13.17
N LEU A 96 0.27 2.18 13.29
CA LEU A 96 -0.68 2.21 12.18
C LEU A 96 -0.97 3.64 11.72
N PHE A 97 -1.13 4.59 12.66
CA PHE A 97 -1.30 5.99 12.34
C PHE A 97 -0.09 6.57 11.60
N ILE A 98 1.13 6.32 12.10
CA ILE A 98 2.38 6.74 11.44
C ILE A 98 2.48 6.11 10.04
N ALA A 99 2.13 4.83 9.89
CA ALA A 99 2.18 4.14 8.61
C ALA A 99 1.21 4.78 7.60
N PHE A 100 -0.01 5.13 8.01
CA PHE A 100 -0.93 5.87 7.17
C PHE A 100 -0.42 7.28 6.83
N LEU A 101 0.20 8.00 7.79
CA LEU A 101 0.83 9.29 7.52
C LEU A 101 1.94 9.19 6.48
N LEU A 102 2.80 8.18 6.56
CA LEU A 102 3.84 7.93 5.57
C LEU A 102 3.23 7.60 4.19
N ALA A 103 2.16 6.80 4.16
CA ALA A 103 1.46 6.45 2.93
C ALA A 103 0.87 7.69 2.24
N PHE A 104 0.14 8.54 2.97
CA PHE A 104 -0.38 9.81 2.45
C PHE A 104 0.74 10.79 2.08
N GLY A 105 1.79 10.88 2.90
CA GLY A 105 2.95 11.72 2.66
C GLY A 105 3.65 11.37 1.34
N SER A 106 3.74 10.08 1.00
CA SER A 106 4.32 9.64 -0.28
C SER A 106 3.52 10.12 -1.50
N VAL A 107 2.18 10.10 -1.42
CA VAL A 107 1.29 10.58 -2.50
C VAL A 107 1.38 12.10 -2.65
N ILE A 108 1.34 12.83 -1.53
CA ILE A 108 1.46 14.30 -1.53
C ILE A 108 2.83 14.73 -2.04
N GLY A 109 3.91 14.05 -1.61
CA GLY A 109 5.26 14.28 -2.10
C GLY A 109 5.38 14.01 -3.60
N GLY A 110 4.80 12.92 -4.09
CA GLY A 110 4.73 12.62 -5.53
C GLY A 110 3.96 13.68 -6.31
N ALA A 111 2.84 14.18 -5.77
CA ALA A 111 2.08 15.27 -6.38
C ALA A 111 2.90 16.57 -6.43
N TRP A 112 3.63 16.89 -5.37
CA TRP A 112 4.52 18.07 -5.35
C TRP A 112 5.63 17.96 -6.40
N VAL A 113 6.23 16.79 -6.59
CA VAL A 113 7.22 16.59 -7.67
C VAL A 113 6.58 16.84 -9.04
N PHE A 114 5.39 16.31 -9.29
CA PHE A 114 4.73 16.51 -10.58
C PHE A 114 4.31 17.97 -10.81
N PHE A 115 3.52 18.55 -9.90
CA PHE A 115 2.94 19.88 -10.06
C PHE A 115 3.93 21.02 -9.75
N GLY A 116 4.85 20.82 -8.81
CA GLY A 116 5.79 21.84 -8.34
C GLY A 116 7.12 21.84 -9.07
N TYR A 117 7.64 20.67 -9.46
CA TYR A 117 8.94 20.56 -10.12
C TYR A 117 8.84 20.41 -11.63
N TYR A 118 7.93 19.56 -12.15
CA TYR A 118 7.90 19.29 -13.59
C TYR A 118 7.03 20.24 -14.41
N ILE A 119 5.86 20.67 -13.88
CA ILE A 119 4.95 21.57 -14.62
C ILE A 119 5.50 23.00 -14.82
N PRO A 120 6.06 23.69 -13.80
CA PRO A 120 6.44 25.09 -13.95
C PRO A 120 7.67 25.29 -14.84
N TYR A 121 8.57 24.29 -14.86
CA TYR A 121 9.84 24.38 -15.59
C TYR A 121 9.72 24.06 -17.09
N LYS A 122 8.51 23.76 -17.60
CA LYS A 122 8.25 23.44 -19.02
C LYS A 122 9.37 22.61 -19.66
N SER A 123 9.86 21.60 -18.94
CA SER A 123 10.78 20.65 -19.54
C SER A 123 10.01 19.88 -20.60
N ASP A 124 10.57 19.73 -21.81
CA ASP A 124 9.97 18.93 -22.90
C ASP A 124 9.67 17.48 -22.48
N LYS A 125 10.09 17.08 -21.28
CA LYS A 125 10.00 15.75 -20.70
C LYS A 125 9.18 15.80 -19.40
N LEU A 126 7.85 15.82 -19.53
CA LEU A 126 6.90 15.73 -18.40
C LEU A 126 6.70 14.30 -17.87
N TYR A 127 6.97 13.31 -18.73
CA TYR A 127 6.82 11.88 -18.43
C TYR A 127 7.41 11.42 -17.08
N PRO A 128 8.66 11.79 -16.70
CA PRO A 128 9.23 11.36 -15.42
C PRO A 128 8.45 11.85 -14.20
N GLY A 129 7.89 13.06 -14.24
CA GLY A 129 7.03 13.56 -13.17
C GLY A 129 5.73 12.77 -13.05
N VAL A 130 5.12 12.42 -14.19
CA VAL A 130 3.92 11.57 -14.23
C VAL A 130 4.22 10.18 -13.68
N ALA A 131 5.35 9.59 -14.06
CA ALA A 131 5.77 8.26 -13.61
C ALA A 131 5.91 8.18 -12.08
N ILE A 132 6.55 9.17 -11.46
CA ILE A 132 6.70 9.25 -9.99
C ILE A 132 5.34 9.39 -9.30
N PHE A 133 4.46 10.24 -9.82
CA PHE A 133 3.12 10.41 -9.26
C PHE A 133 2.29 9.12 -9.37
N CYS A 134 2.28 8.49 -10.55
CA CYS A 134 1.60 7.22 -10.78
C CYS A 134 2.15 6.09 -9.92
N GLN A 135 3.47 6.02 -9.70
CA GLN A 135 4.08 5.04 -8.80
C GLN A 135 3.55 5.19 -7.38
N ASN A 136 3.61 6.40 -6.80
CA ASN A 136 3.17 6.64 -5.43
C ASN A 136 1.67 6.38 -5.26
N LEU A 137 0.85 6.75 -6.26
CA LEU A 137 -0.57 6.47 -6.26
C LEU A 137 -0.87 4.97 -6.34
N ALA A 138 -0.17 4.23 -7.20
CA ALA A 138 -0.34 2.78 -7.32
C ALA A 138 0.04 2.06 -6.02
N ILE A 139 1.17 2.41 -5.40
CA ILE A 139 1.60 1.82 -4.11
C ILE A 139 0.59 2.15 -3.00
N PHE A 140 0.05 3.37 -2.97
CA PHE A 140 -0.99 3.74 -2.01
C PHE A 140 -2.27 2.92 -2.22
N ILE A 141 -2.76 2.81 -3.45
CA ILE A 141 -3.95 1.98 -3.78
C ILE A 141 -3.70 0.51 -3.41
N SER A 142 -2.54 -0.04 -3.74
CA SER A 142 -2.15 -1.39 -3.33
C SER A 142 -2.19 -1.57 -1.80
N THR A 143 -1.75 -0.55 -1.05
CA THR A 143 -1.79 -0.56 0.42
C THR A 143 -3.22 -0.66 0.93
N LEU A 144 -4.14 0.12 0.38
CA LEU A 144 -5.55 0.09 0.75
C LEU A 144 -6.23 -1.24 0.38
N ILE A 145 -5.94 -1.78 -0.80
CA ILE A 145 -6.50 -3.05 -1.27
C ILE A 145 -6.03 -4.20 -0.37
N LEU A 146 -4.75 -4.26 0.01
CA LEU A 146 -4.27 -5.31 0.94
C LEU A 146 -4.91 -5.15 2.33
N LYS A 147 -4.98 -3.91 2.83
CA LYS A 147 -5.46 -3.65 4.19
C LYS A 147 -6.94 -3.94 4.36
N PHE A 148 -7.77 -3.50 3.40
CA PHE A 148 -9.23 -3.63 3.48
C PHE A 148 -9.78 -4.84 2.73
N GLY A 149 -9.03 -5.38 1.77
CA GLY A 149 -9.45 -6.55 1.01
C GLY A 149 -9.35 -7.85 1.82
N ARG A 150 -8.41 -7.94 2.77
CA ARG A 150 -8.28 -9.08 3.68
C ARG A 150 -9.29 -9.00 4.82
N LYS A 151 -10.13 -10.02 4.97
CA LYS A 151 -10.84 -10.29 6.23
C LYS A 151 -9.91 -11.09 7.15
N GLU A 152 -9.68 -10.60 8.35
CA GLU A 152 -9.00 -11.33 9.42
C GLU A 152 -10.03 -12.04 10.30
N ASP A 153 -9.73 -13.27 10.69
CA ASP A 153 -10.62 -14.11 11.45
C ASP A 153 -10.87 -13.52 12.85
N LEU A 154 -12.15 -13.29 13.17
CA LEU A 154 -12.59 -13.19 14.55
C LEU A 154 -12.71 -14.63 15.05
N SER A 155 -11.67 -15.10 15.75
CA SER A 155 -11.76 -16.30 16.56
C SER A 155 -12.86 -16.08 17.60
N TYR A 156 -13.87 -16.95 17.59
CA TYR A 156 -14.90 -17.02 18.62
C TYR A 156 -14.28 -17.28 20.00
#